data_AF-A0A3M2HBN7-F1
#
_entry.id   AF-A0A3M2HBN7-F1
#
_cell.length_a   1.000
_cell.length_b   1.000
_cell.length_c   1.000
_cell.angle_alpha   90.00
_cell.angle_beta   90.00
_cell.angle_gamma   90.00
#
_symmetry.space_group_name_H-M   'P 1'
#
loop_
_entity.id
_entity.type
_entity.pdbx_description
1 polymer ?
#
loop_
_entity_poly.entity_id
_entity_poly.type
_entity_poly.pdbx_seq_one_letter_code
_entity_poly.pdbx_strand_id
1 'polypeptide(L)'
;MRANKIFAFTCCLLIAGCAGSEKKEVAKAAVMPPPQVTRAWLDEYEPRLREAVKGSHFEFERRENLLVVTAPVQGSFNPDRPHMLLPVSLGPITRVAKLLEADEDVAVVVLGHADSSGDASRNRELSDQRARAVTSIFRLSGLKQNRLQVLGLGSDAPRAANDSAAGRALNRRVEILLTSRDTMHGLIAKYSRPAKADPAAGPKVAAVDQGKSSKSE
;
A
#
# COMPACT_ATOMS: atom_id res chain seq x y z
N MET A 1 83.14 -43.15 9.91
CA MET A 1 82.20 -43.10 11.06
C MET A 1 80.77 -43.24 10.53
N ARG A 2 80.06 -44.28 11.01
CA ARG A 2 78.59 -44.58 10.93
C ARG A 2 77.94 -44.50 9.52
N ALA A 3 77.68 -45.58 8.77
CA ALA A 3 76.85 -46.78 9.01
C ALA A 3 75.37 -46.51 9.32
N ASN A 4 74.48 -46.75 8.34
CA ASN A 4 73.33 -47.68 8.36
C ASN A 4 72.43 -47.41 7.13
N LYS A 5 72.28 -48.28 6.13
CA LYS A 5 71.62 -49.60 6.07
C LYS A 5 70.07 -49.57 6.24
N ILE A 6 69.39 -50.03 5.18
CA ILE A 6 68.28 -51.02 5.20
C ILE A 6 66.86 -50.43 5.50
N PHE A 7 65.69 -50.84 4.97
CA PHE A 7 65.14 -52.10 4.41
C PHE A 7 64.03 -51.79 3.38
N ALA A 8 63.82 -52.72 2.44
CA ALA A 8 62.65 -52.87 1.58
C ALA A 8 61.33 -53.08 2.35
N PHE A 9 60.16 -52.89 1.72
CA PHE A 9 59.16 -53.96 1.55
C PHE A 9 57.94 -53.54 0.70
N THR A 10 57.66 -54.39 -0.28
CA THR A 10 56.41 -54.65 -1.00
C THR A 10 55.17 -54.64 -0.10
N CYS A 11 54.05 -54.08 -0.57
CA CYS A 11 52.73 -54.69 -0.36
C CYS A 11 51.69 -54.16 -1.36
N CYS A 12 51.16 -55.09 -2.16
CA CYS A 12 49.98 -54.92 -3.00
C CYS A 12 48.75 -55.25 -2.13
N LEU A 13 47.72 -54.40 -2.11
CA LEU A 13 46.38 -54.83 -1.69
C LEU A 13 45.28 -54.01 -2.35
N LEU A 14 44.55 -54.66 -3.25
CA LEU A 14 43.22 -54.29 -3.74
C LEU A 14 42.21 -54.42 -2.59
N ILE A 15 41.40 -53.39 -2.34
CA ILE A 15 40.11 -53.52 -1.66
C ILE A 15 39.05 -52.74 -2.46
N ALA A 16 38.01 -53.46 -2.83
CA ALA A 16 36.81 -52.99 -3.50
C ALA A 16 35.80 -52.38 -2.50
N GLY A 17 34.92 -51.51 -3.00
CA GLY A 17 33.54 -51.43 -2.51
C GLY A 17 33.10 -50.17 -1.78
N CYS A 18 32.05 -49.56 -2.34
CA CYS A 18 30.95 -48.85 -1.68
C CYS A 18 31.24 -47.55 -0.91
N ALA A 19 30.92 -46.43 -1.57
CA ALA A 19 30.27 -45.31 -0.88
C ALA A 19 29.30 -44.63 -1.85
N GLY A 20 28.00 -44.87 -1.64
CA GLY A 20 26.95 -44.09 -2.26
C GLY A 20 27.06 -42.64 -1.80
N SER A 21 26.91 -41.71 -2.74
CA SER A 21 26.59 -40.32 -2.42
C SER A 21 25.24 -40.03 -3.05
N GLU A 22 24.28 -39.79 -2.16
CA GLU A 22 22.88 -39.60 -2.42
C GLU A 22 22.68 -38.44 -3.41
N LYS A 23 21.99 -38.72 -4.51
CA LYS A 23 21.44 -37.67 -5.37
C LYS A 23 20.37 -36.95 -4.54
N LYS A 24 20.73 -35.79 -4.00
CA LYS A 24 19.82 -34.85 -3.36
C LYS A 24 18.83 -34.39 -4.43
N GLU A 25 17.63 -34.98 -4.42
CA GLU A 25 16.47 -34.51 -5.18
C GLU A 25 16.27 -33.04 -4.84
N VAL A 26 16.53 -32.18 -5.83
CA VAL A 26 16.20 -30.76 -5.74
C VAL A 26 14.69 -30.69 -5.78
N ALA A 27 14.08 -30.47 -4.62
CA ALA A 27 12.66 -30.20 -4.49
C ALA A 27 12.29 -29.11 -5.50
N LYS A 28 11.48 -29.50 -6.48
CA LYS A 28 10.90 -28.62 -7.48
C LYS A 28 10.12 -27.56 -6.73
N ALA A 29 10.68 -26.34 -6.66
CA ALA A 29 9.98 -25.17 -6.14
C ALA A 29 8.61 -25.12 -6.82
N ALA A 30 7.55 -25.13 -6.01
CA ALA A 30 6.19 -25.08 -6.49
C ALA A 30 6.05 -23.83 -7.39
N VAL A 31 5.61 -24.07 -8.63
CA VAL A 31 5.21 -23.01 -9.55
C VAL A 31 4.01 -22.32 -8.90
N MET A 32 4.24 -21.18 -8.23
CA MET A 32 3.16 -20.31 -7.82
C MET A 32 2.59 -19.66 -9.10
N PRO A 33 1.31 -19.87 -9.44
CA PRO A 33 0.71 -19.14 -10.54
C PRO A 33 0.73 -17.63 -10.19
N PRO A 34 0.92 -16.75 -11.19
CA PRO A 34 1.05 -15.31 -10.96
C PRO A 34 -0.20 -14.78 -10.24
N PRO A 35 -0.05 -13.88 -9.26
CA PRO A 35 -1.18 -13.38 -8.49
C PRO A 35 -1.98 -12.42 -9.35
N GLN A 36 -2.96 -12.96 -10.07
CA GLN A 36 -4.24 -12.29 -10.12
C GLN A 36 -4.76 -12.25 -8.69
N VAL A 37 -5.39 -11.16 -8.25
CA VAL A 37 -6.00 -11.12 -6.91
C VAL A 37 -7.12 -12.15 -6.87
N THR A 38 -6.77 -13.38 -6.51
CA THR A 38 -7.68 -14.50 -6.44
C THR A 38 -8.40 -14.46 -5.10
N ARG A 39 -9.53 -15.15 -5.02
CA ARG A 39 -10.22 -15.37 -3.76
C ARG A 39 -9.26 -15.96 -2.71
N ALA A 40 -8.42 -16.92 -3.09
CA ALA A 40 -7.42 -17.52 -2.22
C ALA A 40 -6.38 -16.52 -1.70
N TRP A 41 -5.89 -15.63 -2.57
CA TRP A 41 -4.97 -14.56 -2.15
C TRP A 41 -5.62 -13.64 -1.12
N LEU A 42 -6.88 -13.22 -1.35
CA LEU A 42 -7.61 -12.39 -0.39
C LEU A 42 -7.81 -13.10 0.95
N ASP A 43 -8.16 -14.39 0.91
CA ASP A 43 -8.41 -15.21 2.09
C ASP A 43 -7.13 -15.43 2.92
N GLU A 44 -5.95 -15.42 2.29
CA GLU A 44 -4.64 -15.47 2.95
C GLU A 44 -4.31 -14.18 3.70
N TYR A 45 -4.53 -13.03 3.07
CA TYR A 45 -4.13 -11.72 3.61
C TYR A 45 -5.12 -11.13 4.62
N GLU A 46 -6.42 -11.40 4.44
CA GLU A 46 -7.48 -10.86 5.29
C GLU A 46 -7.27 -11.10 6.80
N PRO A 47 -7.04 -12.32 7.31
CA PRO A 47 -6.88 -12.53 8.75
C PRO A 47 -5.63 -11.81 9.31
N ARG A 48 -4.55 -11.76 8.52
CA ARG A 48 -3.29 -11.10 8.90
C ARG A 48 -3.48 -9.59 9.02
N LEU A 49 -4.21 -8.98 8.09
CA LEU A 49 -4.53 -7.55 8.14
C LEU A 49 -5.49 -7.21 9.27
N ARG A 50 -6.52 -8.03 9.49
CA ARG A 50 -7.44 -7.86 10.61
C ARG A 50 -6.71 -7.86 11.94
N GLU A 51 -5.77 -8.79 12.13
CA GLU A 51 -4.94 -8.81 13.33
C GLU A 51 -4.00 -7.58 13.39
N ALA A 52 -3.41 -7.16 12.26
CA ALA A 52 -2.55 -5.98 12.21
C ALA A 52 -3.27 -4.69 12.64
N VAL A 53 -4.55 -4.54 12.32
CA VAL A 53 -5.35 -3.34 12.69
C VAL A 53 -6.14 -3.51 13.99
N LYS A 54 -6.11 -4.68 14.61
CA LYS A 54 -6.84 -4.95 15.85
C LYS A 54 -6.46 -3.99 16.97
N GLY A 55 -7.46 -3.59 17.76
CA GLY A 55 -7.31 -2.63 18.85
C GLY A 55 -7.02 -1.19 18.41
N SER A 56 -7.12 -0.90 17.11
CA SER A 56 -7.06 0.46 16.57
C SER A 56 -8.45 0.95 16.16
N HIS A 57 -8.54 2.24 15.84
CA HIS A 57 -9.72 2.87 15.24
C HIS A 57 -9.76 2.74 13.72
N PHE A 58 -8.90 1.90 13.12
CA PHE A 58 -8.94 1.65 11.69
C PHE A 58 -10.05 0.67 11.34
N GLU A 59 -10.69 0.91 10.22
CA GLU A 59 -11.68 0.01 9.66
C GLU A 59 -11.00 -0.94 8.66
N PHE A 60 -11.60 -2.11 8.49
CA PHE A 60 -11.17 -3.09 7.50
C PHE A 60 -12.37 -3.54 6.68
N GLU A 61 -12.21 -3.55 5.36
CA GLU A 61 -13.22 -4.05 4.44
C GLU A 61 -12.58 -4.79 3.26
N ARG A 62 -13.30 -5.79 2.76
CA ARG A 62 -12.97 -6.47 1.51
C ARG A 62 -13.87 -5.92 0.42
N ARG A 63 -13.28 -5.44 -0.67
CA ARG A 63 -14.00 -4.88 -1.83
C ARG A 63 -13.61 -5.68 -3.06
N GLU A 64 -14.55 -6.40 -3.68
CA GLU A 64 -14.31 -7.19 -4.90
C GLU A 64 -12.98 -7.97 -4.85
N ASN A 65 -11.94 -7.43 -5.50
CA ASN A 65 -10.59 -8.00 -5.65
C ASN A 65 -9.51 -7.20 -4.91
N LEU A 66 -9.82 -6.58 -3.77
CA LEU A 66 -8.84 -5.88 -2.95
C LEU A 66 -9.24 -5.85 -1.47
N LEU A 67 -8.25 -5.70 -0.60
CA LEU A 67 -8.43 -5.51 0.84
C LEU A 67 -8.13 -4.04 1.17
N VAL A 68 -9.00 -3.42 1.96
CA VAL A 68 -8.87 -2.00 2.32
C VAL A 68 -8.76 -1.87 3.83
N VAL A 69 -7.70 -1.20 4.26
CA VAL A 69 -7.60 -0.65 5.61
C VAL A 69 -7.90 0.84 5.53
N THR A 70 -8.90 1.31 6.25
CA THR A 70 -9.30 2.71 6.27
C THR A 70 -8.90 3.33 7.59
N ALA A 71 -8.13 4.42 7.52
CA ALA A 71 -7.79 5.28 8.64
C ALA A 71 -8.70 6.53 8.60
N PRO A 72 -9.74 6.63 9.45
CA PRO A 72 -10.55 7.84 9.55
C PRO A 72 -9.67 9.02 9.94
N VAL A 73 -9.91 10.21 9.38
CA VAL A 73 -9.11 11.39 9.73
C VAL A 73 -9.24 11.72 11.21
N GLN A 74 -10.47 11.65 11.72
CA GLN A 74 -10.74 11.79 13.15
C GLN A 74 -10.10 10.62 13.90
N GLY A 75 -9.22 10.91 14.86
CA GLY A 75 -8.50 9.90 15.63
C GLY A 75 -7.19 9.42 14.99
N SER A 76 -7.00 9.62 13.67
CA SER A 76 -5.72 9.29 13.02
C SER A 76 -4.76 10.47 12.86
N PHE A 77 -5.29 11.68 12.68
CA PHE A 77 -4.51 12.88 12.41
C PHE A 77 -4.73 13.95 13.48
N ASN A 78 -3.73 14.79 13.66
CA ASN A 78 -3.79 15.90 14.60
C ASN A 78 -4.77 16.99 14.07
N PRO A 79 -5.74 17.46 14.87
CA PRO A 79 -6.72 18.45 14.42
C PRO A 79 -6.10 19.82 14.11
N ASP A 80 -5.07 20.23 14.84
CA ASP A 80 -4.35 21.50 14.66
C ASP A 80 -3.31 21.41 13.53
N ARG A 81 -2.82 20.20 13.27
CA ARG A 81 -1.84 19.89 12.20
C ARG A 81 -2.37 18.74 11.34
N PRO A 82 -3.32 19.02 10.42
CA PRO A 82 -4.15 17.99 9.79
C PRO A 82 -3.41 17.04 8.84
N HIS A 83 -2.14 17.29 8.54
CA HIS A 83 -1.25 16.40 7.79
C HIS A 83 -0.37 15.51 8.69
N MET A 84 -0.34 15.74 10.01
CA MET A 84 0.46 14.96 10.95
C MET A 84 -0.35 13.82 11.56
N LEU A 85 0.19 12.61 11.50
CA LEU A 85 -0.37 11.44 12.18
C LEU A 85 -0.26 11.58 13.70
N LEU A 86 -1.27 11.09 14.41
CA LEU A 86 -1.20 10.91 15.86
C LEU A 86 -0.35 9.68 16.21
N PRO A 87 0.37 9.69 17.34
CA PRO A 87 1.21 8.56 17.77
C PRO A 87 0.45 7.22 17.82
N VAL A 88 -0.82 7.23 18.23
CA VAL A 88 -1.69 6.04 18.30
C VAL A 88 -1.86 5.34 16.94
N SER A 89 -1.73 6.07 15.83
CA SER A 89 -1.86 5.52 14.48
C SER A 89 -0.59 4.87 13.95
N LEU A 90 0.57 5.18 14.54
CA LEU A 90 1.85 4.69 14.03
C LEU A 90 1.98 3.17 14.16
N GLY A 91 1.55 2.61 15.29
CA GLY A 91 1.64 1.17 15.56
C GLY A 91 0.87 0.31 14.54
N PRO A 92 -0.44 0.54 14.34
CA PRO A 92 -1.24 -0.18 13.35
C PRO A 92 -0.69 -0.05 11.92
N ILE A 93 -0.32 1.16 11.48
CA ILE A 93 0.26 1.37 10.13
C ILE A 93 1.58 0.60 9.99
N THR A 94 2.43 0.62 11.02
CA THR A 94 3.72 -0.11 11.00
C THR A 94 3.51 -1.62 10.92
N ARG A 95 2.52 -2.18 11.65
CA ARG A 95 2.20 -3.61 11.58
C ARG A 95 1.72 -4.01 10.18
N VAL A 96 0.83 -3.20 9.59
CA VAL A 96 0.41 -3.40 8.19
C VAL A 96 1.61 -3.28 7.25
N ALA A 97 2.46 -2.28 7.40
CA ALA A 97 3.63 -2.09 6.53
C ALA A 97 4.61 -3.28 6.58
N LYS A 98 4.96 -3.75 7.78
CA LYS A 98 5.85 -4.91 7.97
C LYS A 98 5.25 -6.20 7.44
N LEU A 99 3.93 -6.37 7.59
CA LEU A 99 3.22 -7.53 7.05
C LEU A 99 3.40 -7.66 5.53
N LEU A 100 3.36 -6.53 4.82
CA LEU A 100 3.36 -6.49 3.34
C LEU A 100 4.74 -6.33 2.75
N GLU A 101 5.69 -5.80 3.51
CA GLU A 101 7.08 -5.75 3.07
C GLU A 101 7.63 -7.16 2.82
N ALA A 102 7.22 -8.13 3.64
CA ALA A 102 7.64 -9.53 3.60
C ALA A 102 7.24 -10.31 2.32
N ASP A 103 6.28 -9.80 1.52
CA ASP A 103 5.87 -10.42 0.25
C ASP A 103 6.14 -9.48 -0.92
N GLU A 104 6.99 -9.92 -1.86
CA GLU A 104 7.43 -9.13 -3.02
C GLU A 104 6.38 -8.96 -4.12
N ASP A 105 5.29 -9.73 -4.08
CA ASP A 105 4.21 -9.71 -5.07
C ASP A 105 3.03 -8.80 -4.66
N VAL A 106 3.02 -8.34 -3.41
CA VAL A 106 2.05 -7.37 -2.90
C VAL A 106 2.42 -5.95 -3.33
N ALA A 107 1.40 -5.19 -3.71
CA ALA A 107 1.48 -3.75 -3.90
C ALA A 107 0.47 -3.02 -3.00
N VAL A 108 0.80 -1.77 -2.68
CA VAL A 108 0.00 -0.89 -1.83
C VAL A 108 -0.31 0.40 -2.58
N VAL A 109 -1.59 0.77 -2.61
CA VAL A 109 -2.05 2.08 -3.09
C VAL A 109 -2.68 2.81 -1.92
N VAL A 110 -2.17 4.01 -1.59
CA VAL A 110 -2.70 4.84 -0.51
C VAL A 110 -3.48 6.00 -1.10
N LEU A 111 -4.76 6.10 -0.75
CA LEU A 111 -5.67 7.13 -1.22
C LEU A 111 -6.04 8.08 -0.09
N GLY A 112 -5.85 9.37 -0.30
CA GLY A 112 -6.32 10.41 0.61
C GLY A 112 -7.66 10.96 0.15
N HIS A 113 -8.61 11.08 1.06
CA HIS A 113 -9.95 11.64 0.79
C HIS A 113 -10.26 12.82 1.72
N ALA A 114 -11.08 13.73 1.21
CA ALA A 114 -11.68 14.84 1.93
C ALA A 114 -13.20 14.82 1.74
N ASP A 115 -13.92 15.54 2.59
CA ASP A 115 -15.31 15.90 2.31
C ASP A 115 -15.37 17.09 1.33
N SER A 116 -16.57 17.43 0.86
CA SER A 116 -16.75 18.50 -0.14
C SER A 116 -16.81 19.91 0.43
N SER A 117 -16.52 20.12 1.72
CA SER A 117 -16.54 21.44 2.34
C SER A 117 -15.24 22.19 2.06
N GLY A 118 -15.34 23.51 1.87
CA GLY A 118 -14.18 24.35 1.64
C GLY A 118 -13.67 24.32 0.19
N ASP A 119 -12.42 24.75 0.00
CA ASP A 119 -11.80 24.86 -1.32
C ASP A 119 -11.33 23.49 -1.86
N ALA A 120 -11.66 23.21 -3.11
CA ALA A 120 -11.35 21.93 -3.75
C ALA A 120 -9.84 21.70 -3.90
N SER A 121 -9.06 22.74 -4.23
CA SER A 121 -7.61 22.61 -4.38
C SER A 121 -6.93 22.34 -3.04
N ARG A 122 -7.39 23.00 -1.97
CA ARG A 122 -6.91 22.76 -0.60
C ARG A 122 -7.29 21.37 -0.10
N ASN A 123 -8.48 20.88 -0.43
CA ASN A 123 -8.89 19.51 -0.13
C ASN A 123 -8.02 18.47 -0.84
N ARG A 124 -7.70 18.72 -2.12
CA ARG A 124 -6.79 17.88 -2.90
C ARG A 124 -5.41 17.82 -2.26
N GLU A 125 -4.81 18.98 -1.98
CA GLU A 125 -3.50 19.09 -1.36
C GLU A 125 -3.45 18.40 0.02
N LEU A 126 -4.40 18.71 0.90
CA LEU A 126 -4.41 18.15 2.25
C LEU A 126 -4.61 16.63 2.23
N SER A 127 -5.47 16.13 1.35
CA SER A 127 -5.67 14.69 1.19
C SER A 127 -4.39 13.98 0.71
N ASP A 128 -3.64 14.60 -0.21
CA ASP A 128 -2.34 14.09 -0.70
C ASP A 128 -1.30 14.07 0.44
N GLN A 129 -1.20 15.15 1.21
CA GLN A 129 -0.28 15.23 2.36
C GLN A 129 -0.56 14.14 3.39
N ARG A 130 -1.83 13.89 3.71
CA ARG A 130 -2.23 12.80 4.62
C ARG A 130 -1.87 11.41 4.09
N ALA A 131 -2.13 11.17 2.81
CA ALA A 131 -1.76 9.92 2.16
C ALA A 131 -0.24 9.72 2.16
N ARG A 132 0.54 10.80 1.91
CA ARG A 132 2.01 10.79 1.98
C ARG A 132 2.53 10.49 3.39
N ALA A 133 1.92 11.04 4.43
CA ALA A 133 2.28 10.74 5.81
C ALA A 133 2.17 9.23 6.11
N VAL A 134 1.09 8.58 5.65
CA VAL A 134 0.93 7.13 5.77
C VAL A 134 1.97 6.39 4.93
N THR A 135 2.17 6.76 3.66
CA THR A 135 3.15 6.09 2.77
C THR A 135 4.58 6.18 3.29
N SER A 136 4.92 7.24 4.03
CA SER A 136 6.24 7.41 4.63
C SER A 136 6.55 6.28 5.61
N ILE A 137 5.56 5.80 6.36
CA ILE A 137 5.72 4.66 7.26
C ILE A 137 5.98 3.36 6.47
N PHE A 138 5.29 3.16 5.35
CA PHE A 138 5.54 2.01 4.46
C PHE A 138 6.97 2.03 3.90
N ARG A 139 7.44 3.19 3.45
CA ARG A 139 8.83 3.37 2.97
C ARG A 139 9.84 3.10 4.07
N LEU A 140 9.64 3.66 5.26
CA LEU A 140 10.51 3.45 6.42
C LEU A 140 10.51 1.99 6.90
N SER A 141 9.44 1.26 6.62
CA SER A 141 9.34 -0.18 6.92
C SER A 141 9.99 -1.07 5.86
N GLY A 142 10.50 -0.51 4.76
CA GLY A 142 11.22 -1.26 3.71
C GLY A 142 10.44 -1.49 2.41
N LEU A 143 9.17 -1.04 2.31
CA LEU A 143 8.39 -1.26 1.10
C LEU A 143 9.00 -0.48 -0.08
N LYS A 144 9.35 -1.21 -1.15
CA LYS A 144 10.02 -0.67 -2.35
C LYS A 144 9.10 0.31 -3.08
N GLN A 145 9.68 1.38 -3.66
CA GLN A 145 8.93 2.44 -4.36
C GLN A 145 8.03 1.91 -5.48
N ASN A 146 8.48 0.91 -6.22
CA ASN A 146 7.71 0.30 -7.31
C ASN A 146 6.51 -0.54 -6.84
N ARG A 147 6.33 -0.75 -5.53
CA ARG A 147 5.21 -1.45 -4.90
C ARG A 147 4.30 -0.50 -4.11
N LEU A 148 4.55 0.80 -4.14
CA LEU A 148 3.85 1.78 -3.33
C LEU A 148 3.43 2.98 -4.16
N GLN A 149 2.14 3.29 -4.15
CA GLN A 149 1.57 4.44 -4.85
C GLN A 149 0.74 5.30 -3.92
N VAL A 150 0.68 6.60 -4.22
CA VAL A 150 -0.02 7.59 -3.40
C VAL A 150 -0.84 8.51 -4.28
N LEU A 151 -2.10 8.73 -3.91
CA LEU A 151 -2.98 9.68 -4.58
C LEU A 151 -3.78 10.47 -3.53
N GLY A 152 -3.69 11.80 -3.54
CA GLY A 152 -4.72 12.64 -2.93
C GLY A 152 -5.88 12.82 -3.90
N LEU A 153 -7.10 12.48 -3.49
CA LEU A 153 -8.31 12.57 -4.32
C LEU A 153 -9.19 13.76 -3.95
N GLY A 154 -8.93 14.44 -2.84
CA GLY A 154 -9.86 15.46 -2.33
C GLY A 154 -11.25 14.86 -2.14
N SER A 155 -12.28 15.56 -2.63
CA SER A 155 -13.69 15.14 -2.53
C SER A 155 -14.18 14.27 -3.70
N ASP A 156 -13.31 13.87 -4.63
CA ASP A 156 -13.68 13.25 -5.91
C ASP A 156 -14.23 11.81 -5.78
N ALA A 157 -14.05 11.18 -4.63
CA ALA A 157 -14.50 9.80 -4.37
C ALA A 157 -15.21 9.70 -3.01
N PRO A 158 -16.43 10.25 -2.88
CA PRO A 158 -17.19 10.21 -1.63
C PRO A 158 -17.64 8.79 -1.31
N ARG A 159 -17.58 8.42 -0.03
CA ARG A 159 -18.13 7.16 0.52
C ARG A 159 -19.56 7.34 1.00
N ALA A 160 -19.94 8.56 1.35
CA ALA A 160 -21.27 8.94 1.80
C ALA A 160 -21.65 10.33 1.27
N ALA A 161 -22.93 10.69 1.36
CA ALA A 161 -23.38 12.05 1.05
C ALA A 161 -22.71 13.09 1.97
N ASN A 162 -22.47 14.30 1.45
CA ASN A 162 -21.83 15.40 2.20
C ASN A 162 -22.84 16.32 2.92
N ASP A 163 -24.14 16.00 2.85
CA ASP A 163 -25.23 16.75 3.46
C ASP A 163 -25.19 16.75 5.00
N SER A 164 -24.69 15.67 5.60
CA SER A 164 -24.63 15.47 7.05
C SER A 164 -23.21 15.48 7.60
N ALA A 165 -23.07 15.88 8.87
CA ALA A 165 -21.77 15.83 9.56
C ALA A 165 -21.20 14.40 9.64
N ALA A 166 -22.07 13.40 9.84
CA ALA A 166 -21.71 12.00 9.83
C ALA A 166 -21.21 11.54 8.46
N GLY A 167 -21.91 11.88 7.37
CA GLY A 167 -21.48 11.56 6.02
C GLY A 167 -20.14 12.21 5.64
N ARG A 168 -19.95 13.48 6.02
CA ARG A 168 -18.65 14.16 5.84
C ARG A 168 -17.53 13.49 6.65
N ALA A 169 -17.81 13.00 7.86
CA ALA A 169 -16.82 12.26 8.65
C ALA A 169 -16.37 10.97 7.97
N LEU A 170 -17.30 10.23 7.33
CA LEU A 170 -16.97 9.05 6.52
C LEU A 170 -16.15 9.41 5.27
N ASN A 171 -16.33 10.61 4.71
CA ASN A 171 -15.57 11.08 3.55
C ASN A 171 -14.12 11.48 3.89
N ARG A 172 -13.88 12.00 5.10
CA ARG A 172 -12.53 12.35 5.58
C ARG A 172 -11.78 11.12 6.06
N ARG A 173 -11.02 10.48 5.17
CA ARG A 173 -10.28 9.24 5.46
C ARG A 173 -9.02 9.11 4.60
N VAL A 174 -8.13 8.22 5.03
CA VAL A 174 -7.06 7.67 4.18
C VAL A 174 -7.33 6.17 4.02
N GLU A 175 -7.34 5.67 2.80
CA GLU A 175 -7.49 4.26 2.50
C GLU A 175 -6.13 3.67 2.09
N ILE A 176 -5.81 2.50 2.63
CA ILE A 176 -4.64 1.69 2.26
C ILE A 176 -5.19 0.47 1.53
N LEU A 177 -5.05 0.45 0.22
CA LEU A 177 -5.55 -0.61 -0.64
C LEU A 177 -4.41 -1.59 -0.90
N LEU A 178 -4.68 -2.85 -0.59
CA LEU A 178 -3.80 -3.96 -0.91
C LEU A 178 -4.25 -4.64 -2.18
N THR A 179 -3.28 -4.89 -3.06
CA THR A 179 -3.51 -5.47 -4.36
C THR A 179 -2.26 -6.24 -4.80
N SER A 180 -2.34 -6.99 -5.90
CA SER A 180 -1.14 -7.59 -6.49
C SER A 180 -0.42 -6.57 -7.36
N ARG A 181 0.87 -6.76 -7.60
CA ARG A 181 1.65 -5.88 -8.49
C ARG A 181 1.07 -5.78 -9.90
N ASP A 182 0.52 -6.87 -10.41
CA ASP A 182 -0.07 -6.93 -11.76
C ASP A 182 -1.35 -6.09 -11.86
N THR A 183 -2.15 -6.05 -10.79
CA THR A 183 -3.44 -5.36 -10.75
C THR A 183 -3.33 -3.89 -10.30
N MET A 184 -2.18 -3.51 -9.73
CA MET A 184 -1.90 -2.15 -9.26
C MET A 184 -2.12 -1.07 -10.33
N HIS A 185 -1.64 -1.29 -11.56
CA HIS A 185 -1.77 -0.31 -12.64
C HIS A 185 -3.23 -0.02 -13.00
N GLY A 186 -4.07 -1.05 -13.05
CA GLY A 186 -5.51 -0.91 -13.27
C GLY A 186 -6.18 -0.15 -12.12
N LEU A 187 -5.75 -0.41 -10.89
CA LEU A 187 -6.25 0.29 -9.70
C LEU A 187 -5.90 1.79 -9.73
N ILE A 188 -4.65 2.14 -10.06
CA ILE A 188 -4.23 3.54 -10.23
C ILE A 188 -5.05 4.21 -11.34
N ALA A 189 -5.23 3.56 -12.48
CA ALA A 189 -6.00 4.10 -13.59
C ALA A 189 -7.47 4.37 -13.22
N LYS A 190 -8.07 3.55 -12.33
CA LYS A 190 -9.42 3.77 -11.80
C LYS A 190 -9.52 5.08 -11.02
N TYR A 191 -8.56 5.36 -10.13
CA TYR A 191 -8.60 6.52 -9.23
C TYR A 191 -7.89 7.78 -9.77
N SER A 192 -7.10 7.65 -10.83
CA SER A 192 -6.45 8.79 -11.49
C SER A 192 -7.38 9.53 -12.47
N ARG A 193 -8.52 8.92 -12.82
CA ARG A 193 -9.53 9.59 -13.64
C ARG A 193 -10.18 10.69 -12.79
N PRO A 194 -10.28 11.94 -13.28
CA PRO A 194 -11.06 12.95 -12.60
C PRO A 194 -12.48 12.42 -12.43
N ALA A 195 -13.07 12.60 -11.24
CA ALA A 195 -14.45 12.25 -11.03
C ALA A 195 -15.29 12.90 -12.13
N LYS A 196 -16.17 12.12 -12.78
CA LYS A 196 -17.23 12.72 -13.59
C LYS A 196 -17.94 13.71 -12.67
N ALA A 197 -18.00 14.97 -13.09
CA ALA A 197 -18.74 16.00 -12.37
C ALA A 197 -20.14 15.46 -12.02
N ASP A 198 -20.50 15.46 -10.74
CA ASP A 198 -21.85 15.11 -10.33
C ASP A 198 -22.84 16.01 -11.08
N PRO A 199 -23.88 15.47 -11.74
CA PRO A 199 -24.91 16.28 -12.40
C PRO A 199 -25.76 17.09 -11.41
N ALA A 200 -25.60 16.87 -10.09
CA ALA A 200 -26.19 17.69 -9.04
C ALA A 200 -25.44 19.03 -8.81
N ALA A 201 -24.25 19.20 -9.39
CA ALA A 201 -23.59 20.50 -9.47
C ALA A 201 -24.13 21.24 -10.71
N GLY A 202 -25.20 22.02 -10.51
CA GLY A 202 -25.68 22.96 -11.51
C GLY A 202 -24.54 23.89 -12.00
N PRO A 203 -24.64 24.43 -13.23
CA PRO A 203 -23.55 25.15 -13.86
C PRO A 203 -23.20 26.38 -13.01
N LYS A 204 -22.00 26.38 -12.42
CA LYS A 204 -21.41 27.64 -11.96
C LYS A 204 -21.01 28.42 -13.21
N VAL A 205 -21.90 29.34 -13.58
CA VAL A 205 -21.70 30.32 -14.64
C VAL A 205 -20.38 31.05 -14.34
N ALA A 206 -19.37 30.82 -15.18
CA ALA A 206 -18.20 31.67 -15.23
C ALA A 206 -18.65 32.98 -15.88
N ALA A 207 -18.97 33.99 -15.07
CA ALA A 207 -19.11 35.35 -15.54
C ALA A 207 -17.73 35.86 -15.94
N VAL A 208 -17.43 35.76 -17.23
CA VAL A 208 -16.49 36.62 -17.94
C VAL A 208 -17.22 37.92 -18.24
N ASP A 209 -16.74 39.04 -17.71
CA ASP A 209 -16.98 40.37 -18.29
C ASP A 209 -15.75 41.23 -17.96
N GLN A 210 -14.74 41.19 -18.83
CA GLN A 210 -14.43 42.21 -19.85
C GLN A 210 -14.31 43.64 -19.30
N GLY A 211 -13.15 44.24 -19.58
CA GLY A 211 -12.70 45.49 -19.00
C GLY A 211 -13.52 46.71 -19.41
N LYS A 212 -13.34 47.77 -18.63
CA LYS A 212 -13.76 49.11 -19.01
C LYS A 212 -12.62 50.10 -18.79
N SER A 213 -12.03 50.50 -19.91
CA SER A 213 -11.20 51.70 -20.04
C SER A 213 -12.05 52.83 -20.65
N SER A 214 -11.65 54.09 -20.43
CA SER A 214 -12.27 55.36 -20.85
C SER A 214 -13.54 55.76 -20.06
N LYS A 215 -13.70 57.00 -19.57
CA LYS A 215 -13.22 58.30 -20.04
C LYS A 215 -12.78 59.22 -18.89
N SER A 216 -11.74 59.98 -19.19
CA SER A 216 -11.44 61.33 -18.73
C SER A 216 -12.52 62.33 -19.14
N GLU A 217 -12.97 63.14 -18.20
CA GLU A 217 -13.49 64.49 -18.40
C GLU A 217 -13.08 65.37 -17.21
#